data_AF-A0A242FST6-F1
#
_entry.id   AF-A0A242FST6-F1
#
_cell.length_a   1.000
_cell.length_b   1.000
_cell.length_c   1.000
_cell.angle_alpha   90.00
_cell.angle_beta   90.00
_cell.angle_gamma   90.00
#
_symmetry.space_group_name_H-M   'P 1'
#
loop_
_entity.id
_entity.type
_entity.pdbx_description
1 polymer ?
#
loop_
_entity_poly.entity_id
_entity_poly.type
_entity_poly.pdbx_seq_one_letter_code
_entity_poly.pdbx_strand_id
1 'polypeptide(L)'
;MKLIETPVNSNLNIKTFYPKVVEFFFGNTAINYYKLFSLDRTQLLLVDTYDKKQVVMINTKKKITRQEIDYAIHHVLKMTREDVKVHIGVKQELERAGIQFKRPNKDIVVVEQKNTMD
;
A
#
# COMPACT_ATOMS: atom_id res chain seq x y z
N MET A 1 -7.87 -12.16 -12.02
CA MET A 1 -7.64 -11.60 -10.67
C MET A 1 -8.96 -11.02 -10.19
N LYS A 2 -9.39 -11.33 -8.98
CA LYS A 2 -10.63 -10.78 -8.42
C LYS A 2 -10.28 -9.70 -7.39
N LEU A 3 -10.70 -8.47 -7.65
CA LEU A 3 -10.58 -7.35 -6.71
C LEU A 3 -11.88 -7.23 -5.93
N ILE A 4 -11.76 -7.15 -4.60
CA ILE A 4 -12.90 -6.98 -3.69
C ILE A 4 -12.56 -5.83 -2.75
N GLU A 5 -13.45 -4.84 -2.65
CA GLU A 5 -13.38 -3.83 -1.59
C GLU A 5 -13.80 -4.50 -0.28
N THR A 6 -12.91 -4.49 0.71
CA THR A 6 -13.15 -5.12 2.00
C THR A 6 -13.86 -4.12 2.89
N PRO A 7 -15.11 -4.37 3.30
CA PRO A 7 -15.84 -3.42 4.12
C PRO A 7 -15.18 -3.30 5.50
N VAL A 8 -14.99 -2.05 5.93
CA VAL A 8 -14.37 -1.74 7.22
C VAL A 8 -15.50 -1.62 8.25
N ASN A 9 -15.81 -2.75 8.90
CA ASN A 9 -16.99 -2.87 9.77
C ASN A 9 -16.74 -2.40 11.23
N SER A 10 -15.56 -1.85 11.53
CA SER A 10 -15.19 -1.34 12.84
C SER A 10 -14.29 -0.12 12.70
N ASN A 11 -14.11 0.67 13.77
CA ASN A 11 -13.14 1.78 13.83
C ASN A 11 -11.71 1.23 13.74
N LEU A 12 -11.32 0.86 12.54
CA LEU A 12 -10.15 0.05 12.27
C LEU A 12 -8.95 0.98 12.11
N ASN A 13 -8.25 1.23 13.22
CA ASN A 13 -7.07 2.08 13.18
C ASN A 13 -5.98 1.45 12.30
N ILE A 14 -5.71 2.08 11.17
CA ILE A 14 -4.72 1.65 10.17
C ILE A 14 -3.31 1.53 10.79
N LYS A 15 -3.01 2.37 11.80
CA LYS A 15 -1.77 2.31 12.58
C LYS A 15 -1.69 1.06 13.44
N THR A 16 -2.79 0.36 13.71
CA THR A 16 -2.77 -0.92 14.43
C THR A 16 -2.40 -2.08 13.50
N PHE A 17 -2.82 -2.03 12.23
CA PHE A 17 -2.56 -3.10 11.27
C PHE A 17 -1.17 -3.00 10.64
N TYR A 18 -0.74 -1.79 10.26
CA TYR A 18 0.55 -1.57 9.64
C TYR A 18 1.25 -0.31 10.19
N PRO A 19 1.46 -0.20 11.52
CA PRO A 19 1.97 1.00 12.18
C PRO A 19 3.20 1.55 11.48
N LYS A 20 4.17 0.67 11.24
CA LYS A 20 5.50 1.04 10.76
C LYS A 20 5.56 1.29 9.25
N VAL A 21 4.69 0.64 8.47
CA VAL A 21 4.56 0.95 7.03
C VAL A 21 3.87 2.29 6.88
N VAL A 22 2.82 2.51 7.67
CA VAL A 22 2.08 3.77 7.63
C VAL A 22 2.96 4.93 8.11
N GLU A 23 3.71 4.73 9.20
CA GLU A 23 4.64 5.73 9.74
C GLU A 23 5.79 6.03 8.78
N PHE A 24 6.34 5.02 8.10
CA PHE A 24 7.44 5.22 7.15
C PHE A 24 7.04 6.00 5.90
N PHE A 25 5.83 5.75 5.35
CA PHE A 25 5.39 6.39 4.11
C PHE A 25 4.52 7.64 4.34
N PHE A 26 3.77 7.70 5.43
CA PHE A 26 2.83 8.79 5.71
C PHE A 26 3.24 9.65 6.91
N GLY A 27 4.13 9.19 7.80
CA GLY A 27 4.59 9.95 8.95
C GLY A 27 3.45 10.61 9.75
N ASN A 28 3.47 11.94 9.80
CA ASN A 28 2.44 12.79 10.44
C ASN A 28 1.43 13.42 9.44
N THR A 29 1.39 12.94 8.20
CA THR A 29 0.48 13.48 7.18
C THR A 29 -0.97 13.18 7.53
N ALA A 30 -1.84 14.18 7.38
CA ALA A 30 -3.27 14.01 7.57
C ALA A 30 -3.83 13.08 6.47
N ILE A 31 -4.48 12.00 6.91
CA ILE A 31 -5.17 11.06 6.03
C ILE A 31 -6.60 11.56 5.86
N ASN A 32 -7.01 11.80 4.62
CA ASN A 32 -8.38 12.16 4.28
C ASN A 32 -9.28 10.92 4.38
N TYR A 33 -8.93 9.87 3.64
CA TYR A 33 -9.58 8.57 3.77
C TYR A 33 -8.63 7.42 3.45
N TYR A 34 -9.03 6.22 3.82
CA TYR A 34 -8.38 4.99 3.39
C TYR A 34 -9.41 3.94 3.00
N LYS A 35 -9.02 3.04 2.10
CA LYS A 35 -9.84 1.90 1.67
C LYS A 35 -9.00 0.64 1.65
N LEU A 36 -9.60 -0.46 2.09
CA LEU A 36 -8.99 -1.78 2.06
C LEU A 36 -9.55 -2.56 0.88
N PHE A 37 -8.67 -3.17 0.12
CA PHE A 37 -9.02 -4.10 -0.94
C PHE A 37 -8.28 -5.41 -0.75
N SER A 38 -8.85 -6.48 -1.28
CA SER A 38 -8.17 -7.75 -1.47
C SER A 38 -8.10 -8.05 -2.96
N LEU A 39 -6.88 -8.24 -3.46
CA LEU A 39 -6.62 -8.75 -4.80
C LEU A 39 -6.13 -10.18 -4.67
N ASP A 40 -7.04 -11.13 -4.85
CA ASP A 40 -6.82 -12.55 -4.56
C ASP A 40 -6.31 -12.77 -3.12
N ARG A 41 -4.98 -12.97 -2.93
CA ARG A 41 -4.33 -13.15 -1.60
C ARG A 41 -3.46 -11.95 -1.18
N THR A 42 -3.40 -10.91 -1.99
CA THR A 42 -2.64 -9.69 -1.72
C THR A 42 -3.58 -8.67 -1.10
N GLN A 43 -3.21 -8.15 0.06
CA GLN A 43 -3.95 -7.06 0.71
C GLN A 43 -3.48 -5.73 0.14
N LEU A 44 -4.42 -4.87 -0.23
CA LEU A 44 -4.16 -3.55 -0.76
C LEU A 44 -4.78 -2.55 0.20
N LEU A 45 -4.00 -1.54 0.55
CA LEU A 45 -4.41 -0.43 1.38
C LEU A 45 -4.24 0.84 0.56
N LEU A 46 -5.35 1.35 0.04
CA LEU A 46 -5.40 2.67 -0.58
C LEU A 46 -5.47 3.71 0.52
N VAL A 47 -4.59 4.69 0.45
CA VAL A 47 -4.55 5.84 1.34
C VAL A 47 -4.58 7.08 0.48
N ASP A 48 -5.52 7.96 0.77
CA ASP A 48 -5.62 9.28 0.19
C ASP A 48 -5.20 10.28 1.27
N THR A 49 -4.07 10.92 1.04
CA THR A 49 -3.77 12.18 1.72
C THR A 49 -4.34 13.29 0.85
N TYR A 50 -4.68 14.43 1.46
CA TYR A 50 -5.19 15.59 0.72
C TYR A 50 -4.26 16.02 -0.43
N ASP A 51 -2.98 15.68 -0.36
CA ASP A 51 -1.97 15.98 -1.38
C ASP A 51 -1.80 14.88 -2.44
N LYS A 52 -1.88 13.60 -2.05
CA LYS A 52 -1.54 12.48 -2.94
C LYS A 52 -2.20 11.15 -2.55
N LYS A 53 -2.40 10.31 -3.56
CA LYS A 53 -2.91 8.94 -3.39
C LYS A 53 -1.78 7.92 -3.42
N GLN A 54 -1.90 6.90 -2.57
CA GLN A 54 -0.93 5.82 -2.48
C GLN A 54 -1.62 4.49 -2.23
N VAL A 55 -1.05 3.40 -2.76
CA VAL A 55 -1.48 2.03 -2.49
C VAL A 55 -0.32 1.24 -1.91
N VAL A 56 -0.53 0.72 -0.71
CA VAL A 56 0.37 -0.24 -0.07
C VAL A 56 -0.14 -1.65 -0.36
N MET A 57 0.68 -2.48 -0.99
CA MET A 57 0.38 -3.86 -1.32
C MET A 57 1.20 -4.80 -0.45
N ILE A 58 0.55 -5.76 0.21
CA ILE A 58 1.18 -6.67 1.17
C ILE A 58 0.76 -8.10 0.85
N ASN A 59 1.75 -8.99 0.74
CA ASN A 59 1.51 -10.41 0.58
C ASN A 59 2.33 -11.22 1.58
N THR A 60 1.70 -12.16 2.26
CA THR A 60 2.34 -13.01 3.29
C THR A 60 2.92 -14.31 2.73
N LYS A 61 2.57 -14.70 1.49
CA LYS A 61 2.90 -16.02 0.93
C LYS A 61 3.79 -15.96 -0.31
N LYS A 62 3.61 -14.97 -1.18
CA LYS A 62 4.33 -14.85 -2.47
C LYS A 62 4.91 -13.45 -2.68
N LYS A 63 5.82 -13.34 -3.66
CA LYS A 63 6.20 -12.03 -4.22
C LYS A 63 5.03 -11.45 -5.00
N ILE A 64 4.89 -10.14 -4.94
CA ILE A 64 3.86 -9.40 -5.68
C ILE A 64 4.38 -9.23 -7.11
N THR A 65 3.59 -9.66 -8.09
CA THR A 65 4.01 -9.64 -9.49
C THR A 65 3.79 -8.28 -10.14
N ARG A 66 4.52 -8.00 -11.23
CA ARG A 66 4.34 -6.77 -12.03
C ARG A 66 2.89 -6.60 -12.49
N GLN A 67 2.24 -7.68 -12.89
CA GLN A 67 0.84 -7.67 -13.32
C GLN A 67 -0.12 -7.29 -12.19
N GLU A 68 0.12 -7.75 -10.95
CA GLU A 68 -0.67 -7.34 -9.78
C GLU A 68 -0.50 -5.85 -9.47
N ILE A 69 0.73 -5.34 -9.58
CA ILE A 69 1.04 -3.91 -9.37
C ILE A 69 0.32 -3.07 -10.43
N ASP A 70 0.45 -3.44 -11.70
CA ASP A 70 -0.20 -2.73 -12.81
C ASP A 70 -1.72 -2.79 -12.67
N TYR A 71 -2.27 -3.92 -12.25
CA TYR A 71 -3.69 -4.03 -11.98
C TYR A 71 -4.16 -3.07 -10.88
N ALA A 72 -3.41 -2.97 -9.77
CA ALA A 72 -3.69 -2.05 -8.68
C ALA A 72 -3.65 -0.58 -9.12
N ILE A 73 -2.65 -0.20 -9.94
CA ILE A 73 -2.53 1.15 -10.50
C ILE A 73 -3.79 1.53 -11.28
N HIS A 74 -4.20 0.69 -12.23
CA HIS A 74 -5.33 1.01 -13.10
C HIS A 74 -6.68 0.92 -12.39
N HIS A 75 -6.86 -0.04 -11.48
CA HIS A 75 -8.19 -0.33 -10.90
C HIS A 75 -8.43 0.32 -9.55
N VAL A 76 -7.38 0.52 -8.74
CA VAL A 76 -7.47 1.10 -7.40
C VAL A 76 -7.12 2.58 -7.43
N LEU A 77 -5.96 2.94 -8.01
CA LEU A 77 -5.55 4.35 -8.13
C LEU A 77 -6.24 5.09 -9.27
N LYS A 78 -6.77 4.38 -10.28
CA LYS A 78 -7.35 4.94 -11.50
C LYS A 78 -6.35 5.83 -12.27
N MET A 79 -5.08 5.41 -12.28
CA MET A 79 -3.96 6.12 -12.90
C MET A 79 -3.24 5.19 -13.90
N THR A 80 -2.28 5.73 -14.66
CA THR A 80 -1.36 4.91 -15.45
C THR A 80 0.00 4.77 -14.75
N ARG A 81 0.89 4.00 -15.38
CA ARG A 81 2.21 3.75 -14.80
C ARG A 81 3.14 4.96 -14.89
N GLU A 82 2.90 5.87 -15.83
CA GLU A 82 3.66 7.10 -15.96
C GLU A 82 3.40 8.05 -14.77
N ASP A 83 2.22 7.99 -14.18
CA ASP A 83 1.76 8.89 -13.11
C ASP A 83 2.23 8.47 -11.71
N VAL A 84 2.88 7.30 -11.59
CA VAL A 84 3.18 6.70 -10.28
C VAL A 84 4.65 6.34 -10.13
N LYS A 85 5.12 6.32 -8.88
CA LYS A 85 6.39 5.78 -8.46
C LYS A 85 6.15 4.46 -7.73
N VAL A 86 6.80 3.39 -8.22
CA VAL A 86 6.67 2.06 -7.62
C VAL A 86 7.92 1.76 -6.80
N HIS A 87 7.72 1.57 -5.50
CA HIS A 87 8.73 1.17 -4.54
C HIS A 87 8.64 -0.34 -4.31
N ILE A 88 9.65 -1.06 -4.80
CA ILE A 88 9.82 -2.51 -4.60
C ILE A 88 10.87 -2.78 -3.54
N GLY A 89 10.81 -3.92 -2.85
CA GLY A 89 11.81 -4.28 -1.84
C GLY A 89 11.66 -3.51 -0.52
N VAL A 90 10.55 -2.80 -0.33
CA VAL A 90 10.22 -2.00 0.87
C VAL A 90 10.38 -2.81 2.16
N LYS A 91 10.05 -4.11 2.14
CA LYS A 91 10.27 -4.99 3.29
C LYS A 91 11.73 -4.94 3.78
N GLN A 92 12.70 -5.03 2.87
CA GLN A 92 14.12 -5.04 3.21
C GLN A 92 14.58 -3.68 3.74
N GLU A 93 14.05 -2.59 3.19
CA GLU A 93 14.31 -1.23 3.68
C GLU A 93 13.80 -1.05 5.11
N LEU A 94 12.59 -1.53 5.38
CA LEU A 94 12.00 -1.49 6.72
C LEU A 94 12.82 -2.38 7.70
N GLU A 95 13.17 -3.60 7.31
CA GLU A 95 14.03 -4.47 8.14
C GLU A 95 15.39 -3.81 8.46
N ARG A 96 16.02 -3.14 7.48
CA ARG A 96 17.26 -2.36 7.69
C ARG A 96 17.06 -1.16 8.62
N ALA A 97 15.88 -0.55 8.60
CA ALA A 97 15.49 0.52 9.52
C ALA A 97 15.13 0.00 10.94
N GLY A 98 15.36 -1.29 11.23
CA GLY A 98 15.08 -1.90 12.54
C GLY A 98 13.61 -2.27 12.76
N ILE A 99 12.81 -2.25 11.69
CA ILE A 99 11.38 -2.57 11.77
C ILE A 99 11.19 -4.08 11.75
N GLN A 100 10.93 -4.64 12.93
CA GLN A 100 10.47 -6.03 13.05
C GLN A 100 8.97 -6.14 12.75
N PHE A 101 8.62 -7.04 11.84
CA PHE A 101 7.23 -7.39 11.52
C PHE A 101 6.76 -8.54 12.42
N LYS A 102 5.65 -8.35 13.13
CA LYS A 102 5.03 -9.42 13.95
C LYS A 102 4.51 -10.60 13.12
N ARG A 103 4.17 -10.35 11.85
CA ARG A 103 3.69 -11.36 10.91
C ARG A 103 4.71 -11.56 9.78
N PRO A 104 4.91 -12.79 9.28
CA PRO A 104 5.80 -13.03 8.16
C PRO A 104 5.18 -12.47 6.87
N ASN A 105 5.47 -11.21 6.57
CA ASN A 105 5.17 -10.62 5.28
C ASN A 105 6.23 -11.15 4.30
N LYS A 106 5.81 -11.80 3.20
CA LYS A 106 6.72 -12.29 2.17
C LYS A 106 7.23 -11.12 1.33
N ASP A 107 6.33 -10.21 0.99
CA ASP A 107 6.63 -9.07 0.13
C ASP A 107 5.74 -7.86 0.45
N ILE A 108 6.31 -6.67 0.25
CA ILE A 108 5.66 -5.38 0.44
C ILE A 108 6.06 -4.49 -0.74
N VAL A 109 5.06 -3.93 -1.42
CA VAL A 109 5.24 -2.98 -2.52
C VAL A 109 4.41 -1.74 -2.20
N VAL A 110 4.98 -0.57 -2.43
CA VAL A 110 4.27 0.70 -2.29
C VAL A 110 4.21 1.38 -3.64
N VAL A 111 3.03 1.85 -4.01
CA VAL A 111 2.81 2.63 -5.22
C VAL A 111 2.31 4.00 -4.80
N GLU A 112 3.03 5.03 -5.19
CA GLU A 112 2.74 6.41 -4.84
C GLU A 112 2.45 7.21 -6.11
N GLN A 113 1.41 8.04 -6.09
CA GLN A 113 1.18 9.04 -7.13
C GLN A 113 2.36 10.03 -7.15
N LYS A 114 2.94 10.27 -8.33
CA LYS A 114 3.93 11.33 -8.50
C LYS A 114 3.27 12.67 -8.23
N ASN A 115 3.92 13.49 -7.42
CA ASN A 115 3.44 14.84 -7.19
C ASN A 115 3.64 15.64 -8.49
N THR A 116 2.60 16.29 -9.00
CA THR A 116 2.67 17.13 -10.22
C THR A 116 3.34 18.49 -9.97
N MET A 117 4.04 18.65 -8.84
CA MET A 117 4.71 19.88 -8.40
C MET A 117 6.23 19.70 -8.24
N ASP A 118 6.86 18.86 -9.05
CA ASP A 118 8.33 18.79 -9.22
C ASP A 118 8.70 18.96 -10.71
#